data_AF-A0A7S0UI74-F1
#
_entry.id   AF-A0A7S0UI74-F1
#
_cell.length_a   1.000
_cell.length_b   1.000
_cell.length_c   1.000
_cell.angle_alpha   90.00
_cell.angle_beta   90.00
_cell.angle_gamma   90.00
#
_symmetry.space_group_name_H-M   'P 1'
#
loop_
_entity.id
_entity.type
_entity.pdbx_description
1 polymer ?
#
loop_
_entity_poly.entity_id
_entity_poly.type
_entity_poly.pdbx_seq_one_letter_code
_entity_poly.pdbx_strand_id
1 'polypeptide(L)'
;IAGSLVRSKDSTLIMSAKFESESCTGISENALEALTARASELKKEKRRRKDLLQDMGGQIAMLWEQLSIPVEEQQAFTSSVKGLGMDTIEKGSAELKRLKQVKSKMLGVLIEKARENIQYLWKETNGSFDQRKSFQPFNVIDEHMYDDKLLDQHEEYIAVLQDRLEKMKPINKLIERREIIIQERMDYAELQKDSDRLKQRGAAMAKQLMEEEKMARRIKRDLPRLTEMLSEKLIEWTDSHGEDFQYQGQIYFDIMEQQEEEWADYKKNEQQLKLKKKQDYQRQETENRHFGKSKPVVRKPRNTRPLGESSRANTMNASRGKMANKKQPLRRAPSAPRSRTYA
;
A
#
# COMPACT_ATOMS: atom_id res chain seq x y z
N ILE A 1 20.80 -83.27 -19.18
CA ILE A 1 20.47 -84.72 -19.26
C ILE A 1 18.96 -84.88 -19.10
N ALA A 2 18.23 -85.08 -20.19
CA ALA A 2 16.78 -85.32 -20.17
C ALA A 2 16.52 -86.79 -19.80
N GLY A 3 16.79 -87.18 -18.57
CA GLY A 3 16.59 -88.56 -18.13
C GLY A 3 16.25 -88.65 -16.65
N SER A 4 15.28 -89.50 -16.33
CA SER A 4 14.85 -89.79 -14.96
C SER A 4 15.99 -90.47 -14.20
N LEU A 5 16.51 -89.81 -13.16
CA LEU A 5 17.51 -90.39 -12.26
C LEU A 5 16.80 -90.99 -11.05
N VAL A 6 17.17 -92.21 -10.65
CA VAL A 6 16.63 -92.92 -9.48
C VAL A 6 17.77 -93.30 -8.55
N ARG A 7 17.52 -93.19 -7.24
CA ARG A 7 18.48 -93.58 -6.20
C ARG A 7 18.42 -95.08 -5.97
N SER A 8 19.53 -95.78 -6.23
CA SER A 8 19.69 -97.21 -5.97
C SER A 8 19.76 -97.48 -4.46
N LYS A 9 19.58 -98.75 -4.06
CA LYS A 9 19.67 -99.21 -2.67
C LYS A 9 21.02 -98.90 -2.02
N ASP A 10 22.08 -98.80 -2.83
CA ASP A 10 23.44 -98.45 -2.41
C ASP A 10 23.72 -96.93 -2.41
N SER A 11 22.65 -96.10 -2.42
CA SER A 11 22.70 -94.63 -2.48
C SER A 11 23.33 -94.01 -3.72
N THR A 12 23.68 -94.78 -4.75
CA THR A 12 24.15 -94.29 -6.06
C THR A 12 22.99 -93.84 -6.95
N LEU A 13 23.16 -92.74 -7.69
CA LEU A 13 22.19 -92.24 -8.65
C LEU A 13 22.40 -92.90 -10.02
N ILE A 14 21.37 -93.54 -10.56
CA ILE A 14 21.39 -94.21 -11.86
C ILE A 14 20.31 -93.64 -12.78
N MET A 15 20.61 -93.51 -14.08
CA MET A 15 19.60 -93.10 -15.07
C MET A 15 18.61 -94.23 -15.33
N SER A 16 17.36 -94.03 -14.90
CA SER A 16 16.24 -94.96 -15.05
C SER A 16 15.48 -94.84 -16.37
N ALA A 17 15.42 -93.65 -16.97
CA ALA A 17 14.76 -93.45 -18.27
C ALA A 17 15.35 -92.26 -19.03
N LYS A 18 15.23 -92.24 -20.37
CA LYS A 18 15.60 -91.09 -21.24
C LYS A 18 14.44 -90.09 -21.45
N PHE A 19 13.37 -90.25 -20.69
CA PHE A 19 12.17 -89.41 -20.73
C PHE A 19 11.80 -89.04 -19.28
N GLU A 20 11.13 -87.90 -19.09
CA GLU A 20 10.65 -87.46 -17.78
C GLU A 20 9.58 -88.45 -17.27
N SER A 21 9.77 -88.96 -16.04
CA SER A 21 8.82 -89.81 -15.32
C SER A 21 8.54 -89.21 -13.94
N GLU A 22 7.39 -89.52 -13.33
CA GLU A 22 7.02 -89.03 -11.98
C GLU A 22 8.01 -89.43 -10.87
N SER A 23 8.86 -90.44 -11.12
CA SER A 23 9.93 -90.92 -10.23
C SER A 23 11.29 -90.23 -10.43
N CYS A 24 11.38 -89.21 -11.28
CA CYS A 24 12.63 -88.50 -11.58
C CYS A 24 13.14 -87.72 -10.35
N THR A 25 14.37 -87.99 -9.95
CA THR A 25 15.12 -87.20 -8.95
C THR A 25 16.20 -86.38 -9.65
N GLY A 26 15.84 -85.19 -10.16
CA GLY A 26 16.76 -84.26 -10.81
C GLY A 26 16.10 -82.96 -11.30
N ILE A 27 16.85 -81.87 -11.41
CA ILE A 27 16.38 -80.61 -12.00
C ILE A 27 16.71 -80.64 -13.50
N SER A 28 15.70 -80.50 -14.37
CA SER A 28 15.91 -80.45 -15.83
C SER A 28 16.55 -79.14 -16.28
N GLU A 29 17.21 -79.15 -17.43
CA GLU A 29 17.83 -77.96 -18.04
C GLU A 29 16.78 -76.87 -18.33
N ASN A 30 15.62 -77.27 -18.85
CA ASN A 30 14.47 -76.38 -19.05
C ASN A 30 13.99 -75.75 -17.72
N ALA A 31 13.98 -76.52 -16.61
CA ALA A 31 13.62 -76.00 -15.30
C ALA A 31 14.68 -74.99 -14.79
N LEU A 32 15.96 -75.22 -15.05
CA LEU A 32 17.04 -74.26 -14.73
C LEU A 32 16.92 -72.97 -15.54
N GLU A 33 16.62 -73.06 -16.84
CA GLU A 33 16.38 -71.90 -17.70
C GLU A 33 15.17 -71.09 -17.23
N ALA A 34 14.04 -71.76 -16.95
CA ALA A 34 12.83 -71.12 -16.44
C ALA A 34 13.06 -70.43 -15.09
N LEU A 35 13.77 -71.07 -14.16
CA LEU A 35 14.15 -70.47 -12.87
C LEU A 35 15.09 -69.28 -13.05
N THR A 36 16.05 -69.37 -13.97
CA THR A 36 16.98 -68.28 -14.27
C THR A 36 16.26 -67.08 -14.88
N ALA A 37 15.34 -67.32 -15.81
CA ALA A 37 14.48 -66.30 -16.39
C ALA A 37 13.60 -65.64 -15.32
N ARG A 38 12.95 -66.45 -14.47
CA ARG A 38 12.11 -65.93 -13.36
C ARG A 38 12.91 -65.14 -12.34
N ALA A 39 14.11 -65.58 -11.98
CA ALA A 39 15.00 -64.84 -11.09
C ALA A 39 15.46 -63.50 -11.70
N SER A 40 15.75 -63.48 -13.00
CA SER A 40 16.06 -62.26 -13.75
C SER A 40 14.88 -61.27 -13.74
N GLU A 41 13.67 -61.77 -14.00
CA GLU A 41 12.43 -60.99 -13.95
C GLU A 41 12.19 -60.38 -12.56
N LEU A 42 12.27 -61.18 -11.49
CA LEU A 42 12.09 -60.71 -10.12
C LEU A 42 13.17 -59.68 -9.72
N LYS A 43 14.41 -59.84 -10.19
CA LYS A 43 15.47 -58.83 -9.99
C LYS A 43 15.14 -57.50 -10.67
N LYS A 44 14.60 -57.55 -11.91
CA LYS A 44 14.16 -56.35 -12.63
C LYS A 44 13.01 -55.67 -11.90
N GLU A 45 12.00 -56.42 -11.47
CA GLU A 45 10.85 -55.88 -10.74
C GLU A 45 11.27 -55.28 -9.39
N LYS A 46 12.18 -55.93 -8.66
CA LYS A 46 12.76 -55.38 -7.42
C LYS A 46 13.45 -54.03 -7.67
N ARG A 47 14.24 -53.91 -8.75
CA ARG A 47 14.88 -52.64 -9.13
C ARG A 47 13.83 -51.59 -9.46
N ARG A 48 12.89 -51.91 -10.35
CA ARG A 48 11.80 -51.00 -10.74
C ARG A 48 11.05 -50.43 -9.53
N ARG A 49 10.67 -51.29 -8.57
CA ARG A 49 9.97 -50.85 -7.35
C ARG A 49 10.84 -49.99 -6.45
N LYS A 50 12.13 -50.34 -6.32
CA LYS A 50 13.09 -49.55 -5.55
C LYS A 50 13.23 -48.15 -6.14
N ASP A 51 13.43 -48.05 -7.46
CA ASP A 51 13.63 -46.77 -8.15
C ASP A 51 12.36 -45.91 -8.05
N LEU A 52 11.17 -46.50 -8.23
CA LEU A 52 9.89 -45.81 -8.04
C LEU A 52 9.71 -45.28 -6.61
N LEU A 53 10.02 -46.09 -5.59
CA LEU A 53 9.91 -45.66 -4.19
C LEU A 53 10.93 -44.58 -3.84
N GLN A 54 12.13 -44.63 -4.43
CA GLN A 54 13.15 -43.60 -4.25
C GLN A 54 12.71 -42.26 -4.85
N ASP A 55 12.14 -42.28 -6.07
CA ASP A 55 11.59 -41.08 -6.70
C ASP A 55 10.43 -40.47 -5.90
N MET A 56 9.45 -41.30 -5.52
CA MET A 56 8.34 -40.84 -4.66
C MET A 56 8.83 -40.31 -3.32
N GLY A 57 9.82 -40.99 -2.70
CA GLY A 57 10.43 -40.53 -1.46
C GLY A 57 11.12 -39.18 -1.59
N GLY A 58 11.81 -38.93 -2.70
CA GLY A 58 12.40 -37.62 -3.02
C GLY A 58 11.35 -36.53 -3.17
N GLN A 59 10.27 -36.80 -3.91
CA GLN A 59 9.15 -35.84 -4.06
C GLN A 59 8.46 -35.54 -2.73
N ILE A 60 8.23 -36.57 -1.89
CA ILE A 60 7.62 -36.42 -0.56
C ILE A 60 8.51 -35.56 0.34
N ALA A 61 9.82 -35.84 0.39
CA ALA A 61 10.77 -35.09 1.22
C ALA A 61 10.81 -33.60 0.81
N MET A 62 10.83 -33.33 -0.49
CA MET A 62 10.81 -31.95 -1.02
C MET A 62 9.50 -31.23 -0.65
N LEU A 63 8.35 -31.91 -0.74
CA LEU A 63 7.06 -31.35 -0.33
C LEU A 63 6.96 -31.14 1.19
N TRP A 64 7.55 -32.02 2.01
CA TRP A 64 7.61 -31.83 3.45
C TRP A 64 8.38 -30.57 3.84
N GLU A 65 9.50 -30.29 3.17
CA GLU A 65 10.27 -29.06 3.36
C GLU A 65 9.46 -27.83 2.94
N GLN A 66 8.91 -27.83 1.71
CA GLN A 66 8.11 -26.72 1.18
C GLN A 66 6.87 -26.40 2.03
N LEU A 67 6.18 -27.44 2.53
CA LEU A 67 4.97 -27.29 3.34
C LEU A 67 5.28 -27.20 4.84
N SER A 68 6.56 -27.27 5.24
CA SER A 68 7.00 -27.24 6.64
C SER A 68 6.25 -28.26 7.52
N ILE A 69 6.11 -29.50 7.03
CA ILE A 69 5.41 -30.57 7.74
C ILE A 69 6.18 -30.95 9.02
N PRO A 70 5.52 -31.08 10.19
CA PRO A 70 6.19 -31.41 11.45
C PRO A 70 6.99 -32.71 11.38
N VAL A 71 8.15 -32.75 12.03
CA VAL A 71 9.06 -33.91 12.02
C VAL A 71 8.37 -35.16 12.57
N GLU A 72 7.45 -35.00 13.51
CA GLU A 72 6.65 -36.08 14.11
C GLU A 72 5.78 -36.78 13.05
N GLU A 73 5.14 -36.01 12.15
CA GLU A 73 4.36 -36.56 11.03
C GLU A 73 5.27 -37.27 10.02
N GLN A 74 6.43 -36.68 9.71
CA GLN A 74 7.42 -37.27 8.80
C GLN A 74 7.92 -38.63 9.34
N GLN A 75 8.22 -38.71 10.63
CA GLN A 75 8.67 -39.93 11.31
C GLN A 75 7.56 -40.99 11.38
N ALA A 76 6.32 -40.57 11.66
CA ALA A 76 5.18 -41.47 11.68
C ALA A 76 4.95 -42.12 10.31
N PHE A 77 5.00 -41.33 9.23
CA PHE A 77 4.90 -41.86 7.87
C PHE A 77 6.07 -42.79 7.53
N THR A 78 7.30 -42.36 7.76
CA THR A 78 8.51 -43.15 7.48
C THR A 78 8.51 -44.49 8.22
N SER A 79 8.03 -44.52 9.46
CA SER A 79 7.91 -45.75 10.26
C SER A 79 6.83 -46.71 9.75
N SER A 80 5.81 -46.19 9.07
CA SER A 80 4.69 -46.96 8.49
C SER A 80 5.03 -47.65 7.17
N VAL A 81 6.08 -47.18 6.49
CA VAL A 81 6.53 -47.61 5.17
C VAL A 81 7.67 -48.61 5.34
N LYS A 82 7.42 -49.90 5.04
CA LYS A 82 8.44 -50.97 5.15
C LYS A 82 8.48 -51.84 3.88
N GLY A 83 9.68 -52.05 3.35
CA GLY A 83 9.92 -52.97 2.23
C GLY A 83 9.71 -52.38 0.82
N LEU A 84 9.49 -53.27 -0.16
CA LEU A 84 9.24 -52.94 -1.57
C LEU A 84 7.90 -53.55 -2.04
N GLY A 85 6.96 -53.69 -1.11
CA GLY A 85 5.64 -54.27 -1.36
C GLY A 85 4.74 -53.32 -2.14
N MET A 86 3.64 -53.84 -2.66
CA MET A 86 2.61 -53.00 -3.29
C MET A 86 1.96 -52.06 -2.26
N ASP A 87 1.76 -52.51 -1.02
CA ASP A 87 1.30 -51.68 0.11
C ASP A 87 2.20 -50.45 0.32
N THR A 88 3.52 -50.63 0.23
CA THR A 88 4.51 -49.54 0.35
C THR A 88 4.35 -48.50 -0.76
N ILE A 89 4.13 -48.96 -1.99
CA ILE A 89 3.92 -48.10 -3.16
C ILE A 89 2.60 -47.35 -3.05
N GLU A 90 1.53 -48.03 -2.62
CA GLU A 90 0.21 -47.44 -2.42
C GLU A 90 0.23 -46.35 -1.35
N LYS A 91 0.88 -46.62 -0.20
CA LYS A 91 1.10 -45.61 0.85
C LYS A 91 1.89 -44.40 0.35
N GLY A 92 2.96 -44.64 -0.41
CA GLY A 92 3.74 -43.57 -1.04
C GLY A 92 2.90 -42.70 -1.98
N SER A 93 2.11 -43.33 -2.86
CA SER A 93 1.22 -42.64 -3.79
C SER A 93 0.11 -41.86 -3.05
N ALA A 94 -0.44 -42.43 -1.97
CA ALA A 94 -1.48 -41.79 -1.17
C ALA A 94 -0.94 -40.55 -0.44
N GLU A 95 0.25 -40.65 0.15
CA GLU A 95 0.89 -39.51 0.82
C GLU A 95 1.26 -38.40 -0.16
N LEU A 96 1.81 -38.76 -1.32
CA LEU A 96 2.13 -37.79 -2.37
C LEU A 96 0.86 -37.06 -2.85
N LYS A 97 -0.26 -37.78 -3.01
CA LYS A 97 -1.56 -37.17 -3.33
C LYS A 97 -2.04 -36.25 -2.19
N ARG A 98 -1.92 -36.66 -0.94
CA ARG A 98 -2.26 -35.84 0.23
C ARG A 98 -1.46 -34.53 0.25
N LEU A 99 -0.13 -34.61 0.12
CA LEU A 99 0.75 -33.45 0.12
C LEU A 99 0.46 -32.49 -1.04
N LYS A 100 0.19 -33.01 -2.25
CA LYS A 100 -0.23 -32.18 -3.39
C LYS A 100 -1.53 -31.44 -3.12
N GLN A 101 -2.50 -32.09 -2.48
CA GLN A 101 -3.76 -31.44 -2.09
C GLN A 101 -3.53 -30.35 -1.03
N VAL A 102 -2.66 -30.60 -0.05
CA VAL A 102 -2.28 -29.58 0.95
C VAL A 102 -1.61 -28.39 0.26
N LYS A 103 -0.66 -28.63 -0.65
CA LYS A 103 -0.02 -27.57 -1.43
C LYS A 103 -1.03 -26.75 -2.26
N SER A 104 -1.92 -27.41 -2.98
CA SER A 104 -2.96 -26.74 -3.79
C SER A 104 -3.87 -25.86 -2.94
N LYS A 105 -4.32 -26.35 -1.77
CA LYS A 105 -5.10 -25.54 -0.82
C LYS A 105 -4.32 -24.33 -0.31
N MET A 106 -3.04 -24.51 0.03
CA MET A 106 -2.18 -23.41 0.48
C MET A 106 -2.00 -22.36 -0.62
N LEU A 107 -1.74 -22.79 -1.86
CA LEU A 107 -1.64 -21.90 -3.02
C LEU A 107 -2.93 -21.11 -3.23
N GLY A 108 -4.10 -21.76 -3.10
CA GLY A 108 -5.39 -21.05 -3.17
C GLY A 108 -5.50 -19.90 -2.18
N VAL A 109 -5.17 -20.14 -0.90
CA VAL A 109 -5.19 -19.10 0.13
C VAL A 109 -4.19 -17.97 -0.18
N LEU A 110 -3.01 -18.30 -0.69
CA LEU A 110 -1.99 -17.30 -1.04
C LEU A 110 -2.43 -16.44 -2.23
N ILE A 111 -2.99 -17.05 -3.27
CA ILE A 111 -3.50 -16.37 -4.46
C ILE A 111 -4.68 -15.46 -4.08
N GLU A 112 -5.60 -15.93 -3.23
CA GLU A 112 -6.72 -15.11 -2.73
C GLU A 112 -6.21 -13.87 -1.99
N LYS A 113 -5.27 -14.03 -1.05
CA LYS A 113 -4.64 -12.90 -0.37
C LYS A 113 -3.92 -11.96 -1.33
N ALA A 114 -3.22 -12.50 -2.32
CA ALA A 114 -2.56 -11.70 -3.34
C ALA A 114 -3.58 -10.88 -4.16
N ARG A 115 -4.73 -11.47 -4.51
CA ARG A 115 -5.83 -10.77 -5.19
C ARG A 115 -6.45 -9.67 -4.32
N GLU A 116 -6.66 -9.92 -3.04
CA GLU A 116 -7.13 -8.89 -2.10
C GLU A 116 -6.16 -7.70 -2.05
N ASN A 117 -4.85 -7.98 -2.00
CA ASN A 117 -3.82 -6.95 -2.01
C ASN A 117 -3.82 -6.17 -3.35
N ILE A 118 -3.94 -6.85 -4.48
CA ILE A 118 -4.08 -6.21 -5.80
C ILE A 118 -5.32 -5.30 -5.84
N GLN A 119 -6.47 -5.77 -5.34
CA GLN A 119 -7.68 -4.95 -5.27
C GLN A 119 -7.51 -3.72 -4.39
N TYR A 120 -6.82 -3.85 -3.26
CA TYR A 120 -6.48 -2.73 -2.39
C TYR A 120 -5.58 -1.74 -3.13
N LEU A 121 -4.50 -2.20 -3.74
CA LEU A 121 -3.58 -1.35 -4.50
C LEU A 121 -4.26 -0.67 -5.69
N TRP A 122 -5.16 -1.34 -6.41
CA TRP A 122 -5.95 -0.72 -7.47
C TRP A 122 -6.84 0.42 -6.98
N LYS A 123 -7.33 0.36 -5.73
CA LYS A 123 -8.07 1.49 -5.13
C LYS A 123 -7.13 2.63 -4.79
N GLU A 124 -5.98 2.34 -4.19
CA GLU A 124 -4.99 3.35 -3.80
C GLU A 124 -4.32 4.06 -4.99
N THR A 125 -4.05 3.33 -6.08
CA THR A 125 -3.40 3.88 -7.28
C THR A 125 -4.40 4.39 -8.32
N ASN A 126 -5.70 4.42 -8.02
CA ASN A 126 -6.79 4.71 -8.97
C ASN A 126 -6.64 3.94 -10.28
N GLY A 127 -6.34 2.64 -10.22
CA GLY A 127 -6.04 1.84 -11.41
C GLY A 127 -7.20 1.87 -12.40
N SER A 128 -6.93 2.25 -13.65
CA SER A 128 -7.91 2.33 -14.74
C SER A 128 -8.55 0.97 -15.03
N PHE A 129 -9.78 0.96 -15.56
CA PHE A 129 -10.44 -0.27 -15.99
C PHE A 129 -9.57 -1.10 -16.95
N ASP A 130 -8.90 -0.44 -17.89
CA ASP A 130 -8.04 -1.12 -18.88
C ASP A 130 -6.81 -1.75 -18.22
N GLN A 131 -6.22 -1.08 -17.23
CA GLN A 131 -5.09 -1.59 -16.46
C GLN A 131 -5.49 -2.80 -15.61
N ARG A 132 -6.69 -2.80 -15.03
CA ARG A 132 -7.21 -3.96 -14.29
C ARG A 132 -7.46 -5.13 -15.24
N LYS A 133 -8.00 -4.83 -16.42
CA LYS A 133 -8.29 -5.83 -17.46
C LYS A 133 -7.03 -6.40 -18.10
N SER A 134 -5.93 -5.66 -18.16
CA SER A 134 -4.67 -6.16 -18.74
C SER A 134 -4.04 -7.28 -17.91
N PHE A 135 -4.27 -7.32 -16.59
CA PHE A 135 -3.77 -8.39 -15.73
C PHE A 135 -4.71 -9.62 -15.75
N GLN A 136 -4.63 -10.39 -16.83
CA GLN A 136 -5.43 -11.61 -17.04
C GLN A 136 -5.31 -12.68 -15.93
N PRO A 137 -4.14 -12.91 -15.29
CA PRO A 137 -4.01 -13.92 -14.23
C PRO A 137 -4.96 -13.72 -13.03
N PHE A 138 -5.45 -12.51 -12.82
CA PHE A 138 -6.46 -12.20 -11.80
C PHE A 138 -7.77 -12.98 -11.99
N ASN A 139 -8.14 -13.27 -13.24
CA ASN A 139 -9.42 -13.89 -13.59
C ASN A 139 -9.39 -15.42 -13.57
N VAL A 140 -8.27 -16.05 -13.20
CA VAL A 140 -8.14 -17.51 -13.13
C VAL A 140 -8.85 -18.02 -11.88
N ILE A 141 -10.10 -18.50 -11.99
CA ILE A 141 -10.88 -18.97 -10.83
C ILE A 141 -10.69 -20.48 -10.59
N ASP A 142 -10.28 -21.22 -11.62
CA ASP A 142 -10.12 -22.67 -11.54
C ASP A 142 -8.95 -23.04 -10.61
N GLU A 143 -9.27 -23.62 -9.46
CA GLU A 143 -8.30 -24.08 -8.44
C GLU A 143 -7.31 -25.11 -9.00
N HIS A 144 -7.67 -25.86 -10.05
CA HIS A 144 -6.76 -26.80 -10.69
C HIS A 144 -5.61 -26.12 -11.43
N MET A 145 -5.76 -24.83 -11.76
CA MET A 145 -4.74 -24.01 -12.39
C MET A 145 -3.88 -23.25 -11.36
N TYR A 146 -4.10 -23.45 -10.06
CA TYR A 146 -3.31 -22.81 -9.02
C TYR A 146 -1.96 -23.53 -8.90
N ASP A 147 -0.96 -22.94 -9.54
CA ASP A 147 0.44 -23.36 -9.48
C ASP A 147 1.33 -22.24 -8.92
N ASP A 148 2.59 -22.58 -8.66
CA ASP A 148 3.58 -21.62 -8.13
C ASP A 148 3.78 -20.45 -9.11
N LYS A 149 3.71 -20.71 -10.43
CA LYS A 149 3.86 -19.70 -11.47
C LYS A 149 2.73 -18.65 -11.44
N LEU A 150 1.50 -19.07 -11.20
CA LEU A 150 0.37 -18.16 -11.06
C LEU A 150 0.54 -17.26 -9.84
N LEU A 151 1.03 -17.81 -8.73
CA LEU A 151 1.34 -17.03 -7.53
C LEU A 151 2.45 -16.01 -7.81
N ASP A 152 3.55 -16.43 -8.44
CA ASP A 152 4.67 -15.55 -8.83
C ASP A 152 4.19 -14.36 -9.68
N GLN A 153 3.29 -14.61 -10.64
CA GLN A 153 2.69 -13.55 -11.47
C GLN A 153 1.88 -12.54 -10.65
N HIS A 154 1.18 -12.98 -9.59
CA HIS A 154 0.47 -12.07 -8.69
C HIS A 154 1.45 -11.27 -7.83
N GLU A 155 2.50 -11.90 -7.31
CA GLU A 155 3.52 -11.22 -6.50
C GLU A 155 4.31 -10.18 -7.30
N GLU A 156 4.70 -10.50 -8.53
CA GLU A 156 5.36 -9.55 -9.43
C GLU A 156 4.45 -8.35 -9.74
N TYR A 157 3.17 -8.61 -10.03
CA TYR A 157 2.21 -7.55 -10.30
C TYR A 157 1.94 -6.67 -9.07
N ILE A 158 1.89 -7.25 -7.87
CA ILE A 158 1.84 -6.50 -6.61
C ILE A 158 3.05 -5.57 -6.49
N ALA A 159 4.26 -6.06 -6.77
CA ALA A 159 5.47 -5.25 -6.70
C ALA A 159 5.42 -4.06 -7.68
N VAL A 160 4.92 -4.28 -8.90
CA VAL A 160 4.71 -3.20 -9.88
C VAL A 160 3.71 -2.15 -9.37
N LEU A 161 2.58 -2.57 -8.80
CA LEU A 161 1.59 -1.67 -8.24
C LEU A 161 2.12 -0.91 -7.02
N GLN A 162 2.93 -1.55 -6.18
CA GLN A 162 3.58 -0.91 -5.04
C GLN A 162 4.58 0.15 -5.47
N ASP A 163 5.43 -0.13 -6.47
CA ASP A 163 6.36 0.85 -7.02
C ASP A 163 5.62 2.06 -7.62
N ARG A 164 4.53 1.81 -8.36
CA ARG A 164 3.65 2.88 -8.84
C ARG A 164 3.09 3.71 -7.69
N LEU A 165 2.58 3.07 -6.63
CA LEU A 165 2.05 3.77 -5.47
C LEU A 165 3.12 4.64 -4.79
N GLU A 166 4.35 4.14 -4.63
CA GLU A 166 5.47 4.91 -4.08
C GLU A 166 5.77 6.17 -4.91
N LYS A 167 5.71 6.07 -6.24
CA LYS A 167 5.87 7.22 -7.15
C LYS A 167 4.70 8.21 -7.06
N MET A 168 3.47 7.73 -6.81
CA MET A 168 2.29 8.59 -6.64
C MET A 168 2.28 9.33 -5.30
N LYS A 169 2.77 8.73 -4.22
CA LYS A 169 2.80 9.32 -2.86
C LYS A 169 3.30 10.78 -2.80
N PRO A 170 4.43 11.17 -3.41
CA PRO A 170 4.87 12.57 -3.37
C PRO A 170 3.87 13.52 -4.05
N ILE A 171 3.25 13.12 -5.16
CA ILE A 171 2.22 13.91 -5.85
C ILE A 171 0.97 14.01 -4.98
N ASN A 172 0.49 12.88 -4.42
CA ASN A 172 -0.66 12.86 -3.50
C ASN A 172 -0.48 13.80 -2.31
N LYS A 173 0.73 13.84 -1.71
CA LYS A 173 1.02 14.79 -0.61
C LYS A 173 0.96 16.25 -1.04
N LEU A 174 1.30 16.56 -2.29
CA LEU A 174 1.15 17.92 -2.82
C LEU A 174 -0.33 18.26 -3.06
N ILE A 175 -1.09 17.31 -3.61
CA ILE A 175 -2.53 17.42 -3.80
C ILE A 175 -3.22 17.69 -2.46
N GLU A 176 -2.98 16.87 -1.44
CA GLU A 176 -3.56 17.03 -0.10
C GLU A 176 -3.29 18.43 0.47
N ARG A 177 -2.05 18.93 0.33
CA ARG A 177 -1.70 20.30 0.78
C ARG A 177 -2.45 21.37 0.01
N ARG A 178 -2.61 21.20 -1.30
CA ARG A 178 -3.36 22.14 -2.14
C ARG A 178 -4.84 22.16 -1.76
N GLU A 179 -5.46 21.00 -1.58
CA GLU A 179 -6.86 20.88 -1.18
C GLU A 179 -7.12 21.52 0.19
N ILE A 180 -6.20 21.37 1.16
CA ILE A 180 -6.30 22.07 2.45
C ILE A 180 -6.35 23.59 2.25
N ILE A 181 -5.49 24.16 1.39
CA ILE A 181 -5.47 25.61 1.15
C ILE A 181 -6.69 26.07 0.35
N ILE A 182 -7.23 25.22 -0.53
CA ILE A 182 -8.51 25.51 -1.20
C ILE A 182 -9.66 25.53 -0.21
N GLN A 183 -9.71 24.62 0.75
CA GLN A 183 -10.69 24.67 1.83
C GLN A 183 -10.52 25.96 2.65
N GLU A 184 -9.29 26.31 3.03
CA GLU A 184 -9.01 27.59 3.71
C GLU A 184 -9.46 28.80 2.86
N ARG A 185 -9.36 28.73 1.52
CA ARG A 185 -9.85 29.77 0.59
C ARG A 185 -11.37 29.92 0.67
N MET A 186 -12.11 28.83 0.78
CA MET A 186 -13.57 28.84 0.97
C MET A 186 -13.94 29.40 2.34
N ASP A 187 -13.33 28.88 3.41
CA ASP A 187 -13.60 29.31 4.78
C ASP A 187 -13.30 30.80 4.97
N TYR A 188 -12.18 31.28 4.42
CA TYR A 188 -11.83 32.70 4.43
C TYR A 188 -12.86 33.54 3.68
N ALA A 189 -13.38 33.06 2.54
CA ALA A 189 -14.40 33.80 1.78
C ALA A 189 -15.73 33.91 2.55
N GLU A 190 -16.09 32.89 3.33
CA GLU A 190 -17.27 32.90 4.19
C GLU A 190 -17.08 33.84 5.39
N LEU A 191 -15.91 33.78 6.06
CA LEU A 191 -15.56 34.69 7.14
C LEU A 191 -15.61 36.16 6.70
N GLN A 192 -15.20 36.48 5.47
CA GLN A 192 -15.27 37.85 4.94
C GLN A 192 -16.70 38.35 4.68
N LYS A 193 -17.70 37.45 4.58
CA LYS A 193 -19.11 37.84 4.44
C LYS A 193 -19.77 38.16 5.78
N ASP A 194 -19.29 37.61 6.88
CA ASP A 194 -19.87 37.82 8.20
C ASP A 194 -19.61 39.26 8.70
N SER A 195 -20.67 40.06 8.80
CA SER A 195 -20.60 41.43 9.32
C SER A 195 -20.29 41.50 10.82
N ASP A 196 -20.53 40.41 11.53
CA ASP A 196 -20.44 40.32 12.99
C ASP A 196 -19.06 39.88 13.46
N ARG A 197 -18.26 39.37 12.52
CA ARG A 197 -16.86 38.99 12.66
C ARG A 197 -16.00 40.05 13.35
N LEU A 198 -16.23 41.34 13.06
CA LEU A 198 -15.46 42.45 13.64
C LEU A 198 -16.07 43.02 14.93
N LYS A 199 -17.18 42.46 15.42
CA LYS A 199 -17.87 42.93 16.64
C LYS A 199 -17.25 42.38 17.93
N GLN A 200 -16.47 41.29 17.85
CA GLN A 200 -15.73 40.77 19.00
C GLN A 200 -14.62 41.75 19.43
N ARG A 201 -14.41 41.88 20.75
CA ARG A 201 -13.39 42.77 21.33
C ARG A 201 -12.35 41.99 22.12
N GLY A 202 -11.13 42.54 22.19
CA GLY A 202 -10.05 42.01 23.02
C GLY A 202 -9.21 40.92 22.35
N ALA A 203 -8.61 40.04 23.16
CA ALA A 203 -7.63 39.05 22.71
C ALA A 203 -8.17 38.03 21.70
N ALA A 204 -9.46 37.69 21.78
CA ALA A 204 -10.11 36.77 20.83
C ALA A 204 -10.13 37.32 19.39
N MET A 205 -10.42 38.62 19.22
CA MET A 205 -10.43 39.28 17.92
C MET A 205 -9.02 39.42 17.33
N ALA A 206 -8.01 39.68 18.16
CA ALA A 206 -6.62 39.72 17.71
C ALA A 206 -6.14 38.34 17.22
N LYS A 207 -6.54 37.25 17.90
CA LYS A 207 -6.22 35.88 17.49
C LYS A 207 -6.89 35.54 16.15
N GLN A 208 -8.17 35.85 16.01
CA GLN A 208 -8.94 35.61 14.79
C GLN A 208 -8.37 36.37 13.59
N LEU A 209 -8.06 37.66 13.74
CA LEU A 209 -7.42 38.45 12.69
C LEU A 209 -6.06 37.88 12.26
N MET A 210 -5.28 37.39 13.22
CA MET A 210 -3.97 36.80 12.94
C MET A 210 -4.09 35.46 12.20
N GLU A 211 -5.10 34.65 12.54
CA GLU A 211 -5.41 33.39 11.83
C GLU A 211 -5.88 33.68 10.39
N GLU A 212 -6.72 34.68 10.21
CA GLU A 212 -7.19 35.09 8.89
C GLU A 212 -6.11 35.71 8.01
N GLU A 213 -5.23 36.54 8.58
CA GLU A 213 -4.10 37.05 7.83
C GLU A 213 -3.15 35.92 7.41
N LYS A 214 -2.96 34.89 8.26
CA LYS A 214 -2.21 33.68 7.89
C LYS A 214 -2.88 32.93 6.75
N MET A 215 -4.20 32.70 6.82
CA MET A 215 -4.96 32.07 5.72
C MET A 215 -4.81 32.89 4.43
N ALA A 216 -5.04 34.20 4.48
CA ALA A 216 -4.90 35.08 3.32
C ALA A 216 -3.49 35.05 2.71
N ARG A 217 -2.44 34.98 3.53
CA ARG A 217 -1.06 34.83 3.06
C ARG A 217 -0.83 33.51 2.35
N ARG A 218 -1.31 32.38 2.91
CA ARG A 218 -1.22 31.05 2.30
C ARG A 218 -1.97 31.00 0.97
N ILE A 219 -3.22 31.49 0.95
CA ILE A 219 -4.04 31.56 -0.26
C ILE A 219 -3.35 32.41 -1.35
N LYS A 220 -2.75 33.55 -0.97
CA LYS A 220 -2.15 34.47 -1.95
C LYS A 220 -0.78 34.00 -2.46
N ARG A 221 0.03 33.34 -1.63
CA ARG A 221 1.42 32.97 -1.97
C ARG A 221 1.62 31.49 -2.21
N ASP A 222 1.09 30.65 -1.33
CA ASP A 222 1.37 29.22 -1.33
C ASP A 222 0.48 28.48 -2.31
N LEU A 223 -0.80 28.89 -2.46
CA LEU A 223 -1.71 28.25 -3.41
C LEU A 223 -1.22 28.35 -4.87
N PRO A 224 -0.87 29.53 -5.43
CA PRO A 224 -0.39 29.60 -6.81
C PRO A 224 0.91 28.83 -7.03
N ARG A 225 1.82 28.88 -6.04
CA ARG A 225 3.09 28.15 -6.08
C ARG A 225 2.88 26.63 -6.05
N LEU A 226 1.95 26.15 -5.22
CA LEU A 226 1.60 24.73 -5.17
C LEU A 226 0.91 24.29 -6.45
N THR A 227 0.01 25.10 -7.01
CA THR A 227 -0.64 24.85 -8.30
C THR A 227 0.40 24.72 -9.41
N GLU A 228 1.34 25.66 -9.55
CA GLU A 228 2.42 25.61 -10.56
C GLU A 228 3.28 24.35 -10.41
N MET A 229 3.77 24.08 -9.20
CA MET A 229 4.58 22.89 -8.91
C MET A 229 3.81 21.58 -9.14
N LEU A 230 2.51 21.55 -8.86
CA LEU A 230 1.66 20.40 -9.17
C LEU A 230 1.49 20.24 -10.68
N SER A 231 1.21 21.31 -11.42
CA SER A 231 1.11 21.26 -12.89
C SER A 231 2.38 20.69 -13.53
N GLU A 232 3.56 21.13 -13.09
CA GLU A 232 4.84 20.56 -13.55
C GLU A 232 4.92 19.05 -13.25
N LYS A 233 4.60 18.64 -12.03
CA LYS A 233 4.65 17.22 -11.61
C LYS A 233 3.65 16.34 -12.34
N LEU A 234 2.47 16.87 -12.67
CA LEU A 234 1.42 16.16 -13.40
C LEU A 234 1.84 15.98 -14.87
N ILE A 235 2.45 16.98 -15.49
CA ILE A 235 3.00 16.86 -16.85
C ILE A 235 4.14 15.84 -16.87
N GLU A 236 5.09 15.92 -15.94
CA GLU A 236 6.16 14.92 -15.79
C GLU A 236 5.60 13.50 -15.63
N TRP A 237 4.50 13.34 -14.90
CA TRP A 237 3.82 12.05 -14.74
C TRP A 237 3.27 11.55 -16.07
N THR A 238 2.49 12.37 -16.78
CA THR A 238 1.91 12.02 -18.08
C THR A 238 2.99 11.68 -19.11
N ASP A 239 4.10 12.44 -19.15
CA ASP A 239 5.21 12.18 -20.07
C ASP A 239 5.94 10.87 -19.77
N SER A 240 6.09 10.52 -18.49
CA SER A 240 6.83 9.32 -18.07
C SER A 240 6.00 8.03 -18.09
N HIS A 241 4.69 8.12 -17.85
CA HIS A 241 3.80 6.95 -17.75
C HIS A 241 2.83 6.81 -18.94
N GLY A 242 2.70 7.86 -19.77
CA GLY A 242 1.79 7.87 -20.92
C GLY A 242 0.31 7.95 -20.55
N GLU A 243 0.00 8.30 -19.30
CA GLU A 243 -1.37 8.41 -18.79
C GLU A 243 -1.50 9.59 -17.83
N ASP A 244 -2.67 10.22 -17.81
CA ASP A 244 -2.93 11.34 -16.91
C ASP A 244 -3.03 10.89 -15.45
N PHE A 245 -2.53 11.74 -14.56
CA PHE A 245 -2.58 11.45 -13.12
C PHE A 245 -4.02 11.55 -12.60
N GLN A 246 -4.51 10.44 -12.09
CA GLN A 246 -5.85 10.36 -11.51
C GLN A 246 -5.83 10.50 -9.99
N TYR A 247 -6.71 11.34 -9.47
CA TYR A 247 -6.98 11.50 -8.05
C TYR A 247 -8.48 11.28 -7.79
N GLN A 248 -8.81 10.33 -6.91
CA GLN A 248 -10.20 9.93 -6.60
C GLN A 248 -11.05 9.59 -7.85
N GLY A 249 -10.41 9.01 -8.88
CA GLY A 249 -11.06 8.60 -10.12
C GLY A 249 -11.30 9.72 -11.15
N GLN A 250 -10.73 10.90 -10.94
CA GLN A 250 -10.79 12.02 -11.89
C GLN A 250 -9.38 12.50 -12.24
N ILE A 251 -9.21 13.06 -13.44
CA ILE A 251 -7.93 13.66 -13.85
C ILE A 251 -7.70 14.90 -12.98
N TYR A 252 -6.63 14.90 -12.19
CA TYR A 252 -6.43 15.98 -11.22
C TYR A 252 -6.11 17.32 -11.89
N PHE A 253 -5.50 17.31 -13.08
CA PHE A 253 -5.27 18.52 -13.86
C PHE A 253 -6.58 19.25 -14.18
N ASP A 254 -7.61 18.53 -14.63
CA ASP A 254 -8.94 19.07 -14.92
C ASP A 254 -9.62 19.59 -13.64
N ILE A 255 -9.48 18.87 -12.52
CA ILE A 255 -9.98 19.33 -11.21
C ILE A 255 -9.36 20.69 -10.86
N MET A 256 -8.04 20.86 -11.08
CA MET A 256 -7.36 22.11 -10.77
C MET A 256 -7.90 23.28 -11.62
N GLU A 257 -8.15 23.04 -12.91
CA GLU A 257 -8.71 24.04 -13.83
C GLU A 257 -10.15 24.41 -13.42
N GLN A 258 -11.00 23.41 -13.19
CA GLN A 258 -12.38 23.60 -12.76
C GLN A 258 -12.46 24.40 -11.44
N GLN A 259 -11.64 24.06 -10.44
CA GLN A 259 -11.63 24.76 -9.16
C GLN A 259 -11.18 26.23 -9.27
N GLU A 260 -10.37 26.59 -10.27
CA GLU A 260 -9.97 27.97 -10.50
C GLU A 260 -11.04 28.74 -11.28
N GLU A 261 -11.70 28.11 -12.25
CA GLU A 261 -12.85 28.66 -12.97
C GLU A 261 -14.01 28.97 -12.00
N GLU A 262 -14.39 28.00 -11.15
CA GLU A 262 -15.44 28.16 -10.14
C GLU A 262 -15.14 29.33 -9.19
N TRP A 263 -13.85 29.50 -8.81
CA TRP A 263 -13.44 30.60 -7.95
C TRP A 263 -13.48 31.96 -8.66
N ALA A 264 -13.06 32.02 -9.93
CA ALA A 264 -13.14 33.23 -10.74
C ALA A 264 -14.59 33.70 -10.90
N ASP A 265 -15.50 32.77 -11.17
CA ASP A 265 -16.94 33.04 -11.28
C ASP A 265 -17.55 33.47 -9.95
N TYR A 266 -17.18 32.81 -8.86
CA TYR A 266 -17.59 33.23 -7.52
C TYR A 266 -17.18 34.68 -7.23
N LYS A 267 -15.94 35.06 -7.55
CA LYS A 267 -15.44 36.44 -7.36
C LYS A 267 -16.15 37.44 -8.26
N LYS A 268 -16.40 37.10 -9.52
CA LYS A 268 -17.14 37.93 -10.47
C LYS A 268 -18.58 38.17 -9.99
N ASN A 269 -19.26 37.13 -9.52
CA ASN A 269 -20.62 37.23 -8.96
C ASN A 269 -20.66 38.10 -7.70
N GLU A 270 -19.67 37.97 -6.81
CA GLU A 270 -19.52 38.81 -5.61
C GLU A 270 -19.37 40.30 -5.97
N GLN A 271 -18.55 40.61 -6.99
CA GLN A 271 -18.35 41.97 -7.49
C GLN A 271 -19.62 42.54 -8.13
N GLN A 272 -20.32 41.76 -8.95
CA GLN A 272 -21.58 42.17 -9.57
C GLN A 272 -22.66 42.47 -8.53
N LEU A 273 -22.77 41.65 -7.48
CA LEU A 273 -23.73 41.88 -6.39
C LEU A 273 -23.42 43.18 -5.64
N LYS A 274 -22.14 43.46 -5.37
CA LYS A 274 -21.71 44.73 -4.76
C LYS A 274 -22.03 45.93 -5.65
N LEU A 275 -21.81 45.81 -6.96
CA LEU A 275 -22.14 46.86 -7.93
C LEU A 275 -23.65 47.11 -8.01
N LYS A 276 -24.48 46.06 -8.08
CA LYS A 276 -25.95 46.16 -8.06
C LYS A 276 -26.44 46.84 -6.78
N LYS A 277 -25.97 46.40 -5.60
CA LYS A 277 -26.31 47.05 -4.31
C LYS A 277 -25.97 48.54 -4.30
N LYS A 278 -24.83 48.93 -4.88
CA LYS A 278 -24.43 50.33 -5.00
C LYS A 278 -25.33 51.12 -5.94
N GLN A 279 -25.72 50.53 -7.07
CA GLN A 279 -26.67 51.14 -8.02
C GLN A 279 -28.07 51.29 -7.40
N ASP A 280 -28.57 50.28 -6.69
CA ASP A 280 -29.86 50.32 -6.00
C ASP A 280 -29.89 51.39 -4.90
N TYR A 281 -28.79 51.51 -4.13
CA TYR A 281 -28.65 52.58 -3.14
C TYR A 281 -28.66 53.96 -3.79
N GLN A 282 -27.98 54.14 -4.92
CA GLN A 282 -27.99 55.39 -5.67
C GLN A 282 -29.38 55.70 -6.25
N ARG A 283 -30.10 54.70 -6.78
CA ARG A 283 -31.49 54.85 -7.26
C ARG A 283 -32.42 55.28 -6.14
N GLN A 284 -32.37 54.61 -4.99
CA GLN A 284 -33.16 54.99 -3.81
C GLN A 284 -32.81 56.39 -3.30
N GLU A 285 -31.54 56.82 -3.34
CA GLU A 285 -31.18 58.19 -2.99
C GLU A 285 -31.73 59.21 -4.00
N THR A 286 -31.71 58.90 -5.31
CA THR A 286 -32.28 59.78 -6.34
C THR A 286 -33.80 59.85 -6.26
N GLU A 287 -34.49 58.74 -6.02
CA GLU A 287 -35.95 58.68 -5.84
C GLU A 287 -36.37 59.41 -4.56
N ASN A 288 -35.65 59.22 -3.45
CA ASN A 288 -35.93 59.95 -2.20
C ASN A 288 -35.71 61.46 -2.34
N ARG A 289 -34.74 61.91 -3.16
CA ARG A 289 -34.57 63.33 -3.50
C ARG A 289 -35.67 63.85 -4.42
N HIS A 290 -36.17 63.03 -5.35
CA HIS A 290 -37.21 63.41 -6.31
C HIS A 290 -38.61 63.52 -5.67
N PHE A 291 -38.93 62.68 -4.68
CA PHE A 291 -40.21 62.70 -3.96
C PHE A 291 -40.26 63.66 -2.74
N GLY A 292 -39.27 64.54 -2.56
CA GLY A 292 -39.29 65.57 -1.51
C GLY A 292 -39.33 65.03 -0.07
N LYS A 293 -38.94 63.76 0.16
CA LYS A 293 -38.85 63.19 1.51
C LYS A 293 -37.56 63.68 2.16
N SER A 294 -37.66 64.75 2.93
CA SER A 294 -36.58 65.31 3.76
C SER A 294 -35.93 64.20 4.61
N LYS A 295 -34.61 64.00 4.49
CA LYS A 295 -33.86 63.12 5.41
C LYS A 295 -34.11 63.60 6.86
N PRO A 296 -34.41 62.72 7.84
CA PRO A 296 -34.33 63.12 9.23
C PRO A 296 -32.88 63.49 9.53
N VAL A 297 -32.66 64.71 10.01
CA VAL A 297 -31.35 65.20 10.43
C VAL A 297 -30.90 64.37 11.63
N VAL A 298 -30.12 63.32 11.40
CA VAL A 298 -29.41 62.62 12.48
C VAL A 298 -28.30 63.55 12.95
N ARG A 299 -28.56 64.24 14.08
CA ARG A 299 -27.56 64.99 14.81
C ARG A 299 -26.46 64.02 15.26
N LYS A 300 -25.22 64.23 14.80
CA LYS A 300 -24.04 63.54 15.36
C LYS A 300 -24.00 63.79 16.87
N PRO A 301 -23.89 62.76 17.73
CA PRO A 301 -23.66 63.00 19.15
C PRO A 301 -22.30 63.68 19.31
N ARG A 302 -22.34 64.88 19.87
CA ARG A 302 -21.17 65.67 20.27
C ARG A 302 -20.58 64.96 21.48
N ASN A 303 -19.39 64.35 21.33
CA ASN A 303 -18.64 63.84 22.47
C ASN A 303 -18.35 64.99 23.45
N THR A 304 -19.16 65.08 24.50
CA THR A 304 -18.88 65.90 25.68
C THR A 304 -17.77 65.21 26.45
N ARG A 305 -16.55 65.75 26.36
CA ARG A 305 -15.52 65.54 27.38
C ARG A 305 -16.01 66.22 28.66
N PRO A 306 -15.96 65.57 29.83
CA PRO A 306 -16.15 66.28 31.09
C PRO A 306 -14.82 66.96 31.45
N LEU A 307 -14.83 68.30 31.52
CA LEU A 307 -13.79 69.05 32.21
C LEU A 307 -14.04 68.92 33.71
N GLY A 308 -13.03 68.41 34.43
CA GLY A 308 -12.82 68.72 35.84
C GLY A 308 -11.70 69.76 35.93
N GLU A 309 -12.02 70.91 36.53
CA GLU A 309 -11.12 71.91 37.09
C GLU A 309 -10.06 71.25 38.02
N SER A 310 -8.87 71.77 38.34
CA SER A 310 -8.22 73.07 38.21
C SER A 310 -6.78 72.87 38.72
N SER A 311 -5.77 73.47 38.05
CA SER A 311 -4.73 74.31 38.69
C SER A 311 -3.44 74.40 37.86
N ARG A 312 -3.26 75.59 37.26
CA ARG A 312 -2.03 76.41 37.17
C ARG A 312 -0.68 75.68 37.26
N ALA A 313 0.17 75.80 36.23
CA ALA A 313 1.10 76.91 36.05
C ALA A 313 2.00 76.71 34.80
N ASN A 314 2.37 77.85 34.20
CA ASN A 314 3.38 78.07 33.14
C ASN A 314 4.68 77.26 33.37
N THR A 315 5.51 76.93 32.37
CA THR A 315 6.41 77.88 31.68
C THR A 315 7.10 77.23 30.48
N MET A 316 7.50 78.09 29.55
CA MET A 316 8.20 77.86 28.29
C MET A 316 9.56 77.14 28.41
N ASN A 317 9.84 76.33 27.37
CA ASN A 317 11.00 76.34 26.47
C ASN A 317 12.44 76.55 26.98
N ALA A 318 13.32 75.74 26.37
CA ALA A 318 14.77 75.92 26.16
C ALA A 318 15.73 75.71 27.34
N SER A 319 16.67 74.76 27.20
CA SER A 319 18.09 75.06 26.94
C SER A 319 19.00 73.84 27.17
N ARG A 320 20.01 73.74 26.30
CA ARG A 320 21.22 72.91 26.36
C ARG A 320 21.96 73.01 27.70
N GLY A 321 22.65 71.91 28.08
CA GLY A 321 24.04 72.03 28.54
C GLY A 321 24.51 71.13 29.69
N LYS A 322 25.48 70.24 29.36
CA LYS A 322 26.65 69.78 30.15
C LYS A 322 26.40 68.97 31.44
N MET A 323 26.72 67.67 31.42
CA MET A 323 28.03 67.04 31.76
C MET A 323 28.31 66.89 33.25
N ALA A 324 28.38 65.62 33.70
CA ALA A 324 29.47 64.97 34.46
C ALA A 324 28.86 63.91 35.40
N ASN A 325 29.50 62.82 35.83
CA ASN A 325 30.61 61.95 35.42
C ASN A 325 30.66 60.84 36.50
N LYS A 326 31.40 59.74 36.25
CA LYS A 326 31.91 58.69 37.19
C LYS A 326 30.94 57.54 37.49
N LYS A 327 31.33 56.24 37.46
CA LYS A 327 32.64 55.55 37.41
C LYS A 327 32.44 54.08 36.96
N GLN A 328 33.13 53.71 35.88
CA GLN A 328 34.00 52.55 35.55
C GLN A 328 34.17 51.29 36.50
N PRO A 329 34.87 50.19 36.07
CA PRO A 329 34.31 48.85 35.77
C PRO A 329 35.09 47.67 36.46
N LEU A 330 35.17 46.48 35.82
CA LEU A 330 36.05 45.28 36.00
C LEU A 330 35.23 43.99 36.33
N ARG A 331 35.50 42.75 35.89
CA ARG A 331 36.63 42.08 35.21
C ARG A 331 36.25 40.64 34.73
N ARG A 332 36.99 40.16 33.71
CA ARG A 332 37.30 38.77 33.21
C ARG A 332 37.23 37.59 34.22
N ALA A 333 36.67 36.40 33.87
CA ALA A 333 37.22 35.16 33.20
C ALA A 333 37.57 34.03 34.22
N PRO A 334 37.91 32.75 33.87
CA PRO A 334 37.49 31.80 32.80
C PRO A 334 37.27 30.31 33.29
N SER A 335 37.05 29.40 32.32
CA SER A 335 37.53 27.99 32.22
C SER A 335 36.63 26.78 32.60
N ALA A 336 36.64 25.79 31.69
CA ALA A 336 36.13 24.41 31.80
C ALA A 336 37.13 23.49 32.53
N PRO A 337 36.80 22.21 32.86
CA PRO A 337 37.05 21.10 31.92
C PRO A 337 36.09 19.87 31.99
N ARG A 338 36.42 18.87 31.15
CA ARG A 338 35.78 17.59 30.77
C ARG A 338 35.76 16.46 31.82
N SER A 339 34.79 15.53 31.69
CA SER A 339 34.91 14.03 31.65
C SER A 339 33.51 13.39 31.89
N ARG A 340 32.84 12.67 30.97
CA ARG A 340 32.97 11.27 30.46
C ARG A 340 32.72 10.17 31.52
N THR A 341 31.62 9.43 31.40
CA THR A 341 31.53 7.95 31.60
C THR A 341 30.21 7.37 31.07
N TYR A 342 30.34 6.14 30.56
CA TYR A 342 29.32 5.19 30.12
C TYR A 342 28.40 4.68 31.25
N ALA A 343 27.19 4.27 30.87
CA ALA A 343 26.55 3.02 31.30
C ALA A 343 25.63 2.56 30.17
#